data_AF-A0A968WHA9-F1
#
_entry.id   AF-A0A968WHA9-F1
#
_cell.length_a   1.000
_cell.length_b   1.000
_cell.length_c   1.000
_cell.angle_alpha   90.00
_cell.angle_beta   90.00
_cell.angle_gamma   90.00
#
_symmetry.space_group_name_H-M   'P 1'
#
loop_
_entity.id
_entity.type
_entity.pdbx_description
1 polymer ?
#
loop_
_entity_poly.entity_id
_entity_poly.type
_entity_poly.pdbx_seq_one_letter_code
_entity_poly.pdbx_strand_id
1 'polypeptide(L)'
;MIRKYMENFGFQDISIIDPNTGFVVYSTRKEVDFATNLFTGPFAKTNVAKAFDMARSLPEGRWSLADFSNYVPSMGAPASFIATPVYDRSAMVGVVVFRLGIDEINNKMTGNQQWKRDGLGETGESYLLGPDSRMRSDARRLIEDKF
;
A
#
# COMPACT_ATOMS: atom_id res chain seq x y z
N MET A 1 3.16 -8.05 -18.06
CA MET A 1 2.78 -6.62 -18.06
C MET A 1 2.57 -6.09 -16.64
N ILE A 2 1.61 -6.59 -15.86
CA ILE A 2 1.30 -6.10 -14.49
C ILE A 2 2.50 -6.18 -13.54
N ARG A 3 3.26 -7.29 -13.53
CA ARG A 3 4.50 -7.40 -12.73
C ARG A 3 5.53 -6.30 -13.04
N LYS A 4 5.68 -5.93 -14.32
CA LYS A 4 6.58 -4.84 -14.73
C LYS A 4 6.10 -3.48 -14.22
N TYR A 5 4.78 -3.26 -14.17
CA TYR A 5 4.21 -2.06 -13.54
C TYR A 5 4.46 -2.04 -12.04
N MET A 6 4.26 -3.16 -11.35
CA MET A 6 4.58 -3.30 -9.92
C MET A 6 6.04 -2.87 -9.65
N GLU A 7 6.98 -3.43 -10.42
CA GLU A 7 8.41 -3.14 -10.28
C GLU A 7 8.76 -1.68 -10.60
N ASN A 8 8.23 -1.14 -11.71
CA ASN A 8 8.55 0.22 -12.14
C ASN A 8 8.05 1.32 -11.18
N PHE A 9 6.97 1.06 -10.45
CA PHE A 9 6.34 2.03 -9.55
C PHE A 9 6.60 1.74 -8.06
N GLY A 10 7.36 0.69 -7.73
CA GLY A 10 7.71 0.35 -6.34
C GLY A 10 6.55 -0.23 -5.53
N PHE A 11 5.52 -0.78 -6.18
CA PHE A 11 4.46 -1.47 -5.46
C PHE A 11 4.96 -2.82 -4.93
N GLN A 12 4.53 -3.21 -3.74
CA GLN A 12 4.90 -4.49 -3.15
C GLN A 12 4.04 -5.64 -3.68
N ASP A 13 2.79 -5.35 -4.04
CA ASP A 13 1.89 -6.28 -4.72
C ASP A 13 0.83 -5.50 -5.51
N ILE A 14 0.33 -6.11 -6.59
CA ILE A 14 -0.87 -5.66 -7.31
C ILE A 14 -1.85 -6.83 -7.33
N SER A 15 -3.05 -6.58 -6.81
CA SER A 15 -4.12 -7.57 -6.71
C SER A 15 -5.36 -7.11 -7.46
N ILE A 16 -6.10 -8.07 -8.02
CA ILE A 16 -7.40 -7.83 -8.65
C ILE A 16 -8.43 -8.60 -7.83
N ILE A 17 -9.48 -7.90 -7.43
CA ILE A 17 -10.56 -8.43 -6.60
C ILE A 17 -11.86 -8.36 -7.38
N ASP A 18 -12.62 -9.45 -7.35
CA ASP A 18 -13.95 -9.48 -7.92
C ASP A 18 -14.90 -8.58 -7.12
N PRO A 19 -15.60 -7.63 -7.78
CA PRO A 19 -16.39 -6.60 -7.11
C PRO A 19 -17.78 -7.10 -6.70
N ASN A 20 -18.13 -8.36 -6.88
CA ASN A 20 -19.43 -8.89 -6.43
C ASN A 20 -19.25 -9.88 -5.29
N THR A 21 -18.21 -10.68 -5.38
CA THR A 21 -17.91 -11.78 -4.46
C THR A 21 -16.85 -11.43 -3.43
N GLY A 22 -15.98 -10.45 -3.71
CA GLY A 22 -14.89 -10.06 -2.81
C GLY A 22 -13.68 -11.00 -2.83
N PHE A 23 -13.62 -11.95 -3.78
CA PHE A 23 -12.46 -12.83 -3.91
C PHE A 23 -11.28 -12.13 -4.56
N VAL A 24 -10.08 -12.34 -4.01
CA VAL A 24 -8.82 -11.96 -4.63
C VAL A 24 -8.53 -12.93 -5.78
N VAL A 25 -8.91 -12.57 -7.00
CA VAL A 25 -8.81 -13.43 -8.20
C VAL A 25 -7.41 -13.40 -8.83
N TYR A 26 -6.62 -12.38 -8.52
CA TYR A 26 -5.21 -12.28 -8.94
C TYR A 26 -4.39 -11.54 -7.89
N SER A 27 -3.13 -11.93 -7.73
CA SER A 27 -2.07 -11.21 -7.00
C SER A 27 -0.74 -11.46 -7.72
N THR A 28 0.13 -10.45 -7.78
CA THR A 28 1.48 -10.61 -8.34
C THR A 28 2.42 -11.41 -7.44
N ARG A 29 2.21 -11.35 -6.12
CA ARG A 29 3.01 -12.05 -5.10
C ARG A 29 2.45 -13.42 -4.72
N LYS A 30 1.12 -13.62 -4.83
CA LYS A 30 0.43 -14.87 -4.45
C LYS A 30 0.72 -15.29 -3.00
N GLU A 31 0.69 -14.33 -2.09
CA GLU A 31 0.81 -14.55 -0.65
C GLU A 31 -0.48 -15.19 -0.08
N VAL A 32 -0.52 -15.35 1.25
CA VAL A 32 -1.61 -16.04 1.96
C VAL A 32 -2.99 -15.38 1.83
N ASP A 33 -3.04 -14.13 1.37
CA ASP A 33 -4.26 -13.38 1.06
C ASP A 33 -4.80 -13.62 -0.35
N PHE A 34 -4.01 -14.19 -1.25
CA PHE A 34 -4.48 -14.62 -2.56
C PHE A 34 -5.54 -15.72 -2.47
N ALA A 35 -6.53 -15.69 -3.35
CA ALA A 35 -7.68 -16.60 -3.37
C ALA A 35 -8.53 -16.61 -2.08
N THR A 36 -8.36 -15.60 -1.22
CA THR A 36 -9.23 -15.39 -0.04
C THR A 36 -10.33 -14.39 -0.36
N ASN A 37 -11.30 -14.29 0.55
CA ASN A 37 -12.46 -13.41 0.43
C ASN A 37 -12.33 -12.18 1.36
N LEU A 38 -12.48 -10.98 0.83
CA LEU A 38 -12.37 -9.73 1.60
C LEU A 38 -13.66 -9.30 2.31
N PHE A 39 -14.78 -10.00 2.10
CA PHE A 39 -16.00 -9.80 2.88
C PHE A 39 -16.09 -10.72 4.09
N THR A 40 -15.73 -11.99 3.91
CA THR A 40 -15.99 -13.05 4.91
C THR A 40 -14.73 -13.80 5.34
N GLY A 41 -13.62 -13.64 4.62
CA GLY A 41 -12.38 -14.36 4.85
C GLY A 41 -11.49 -13.74 5.93
N PRO A 42 -10.29 -14.32 6.14
CA PRO A 42 -9.39 -13.95 7.23
C PRO A 42 -8.93 -12.49 7.18
N PHE A 43 -8.92 -11.87 6.01
CA PHE A 43 -8.46 -10.50 5.81
C PHE A 43 -9.59 -9.46 5.74
N ALA A 44 -10.84 -9.85 5.99
CA ALA A 44 -12.01 -8.95 5.87
C ALA A 44 -12.00 -7.74 6.82
N LYS A 45 -11.27 -7.82 7.94
CA LYS A 45 -11.14 -6.73 8.93
C LYS A 45 -9.83 -5.94 8.81
N THR A 46 -9.10 -6.13 7.72
CA THR A 46 -7.81 -5.47 7.50
C THR A 46 -7.96 -4.23 6.61
N ASN A 47 -6.89 -3.44 6.48
CA ASN A 47 -6.90 -2.24 5.65
C ASN A 47 -6.99 -2.52 4.14
N VAL A 48 -6.58 -3.71 3.64
CA VAL A 48 -6.83 -4.08 2.23
C VAL A 48 -8.33 -4.19 1.94
N ALA A 49 -9.11 -4.79 2.85
CA ALA A 49 -10.56 -4.89 2.71
C ALA A 49 -11.22 -3.51 2.80
N LYS A 50 -10.73 -2.61 3.66
CA LYS A 50 -11.20 -1.22 3.73
C LYS A 50 -10.95 -0.46 2.42
N ALA A 51 -9.75 -0.56 1.85
CA ALA A 51 -9.44 0.08 0.58
C ALA A 51 -10.37 -0.41 -0.53
N PHE A 52 -10.52 -1.74 -0.63
CA PHE A 52 -11.44 -2.39 -1.55
C PHE A 52 -12.88 -1.90 -1.37
N ASP A 53 -13.40 -1.90 -0.14
CA ASP A 53 -14.78 -1.51 0.17
C ASP A 53 -15.08 -0.06 -0.24
N MET A 54 -14.16 0.86 0.09
CA MET A 54 -14.25 2.24 -0.35
C MET A 54 -14.22 2.37 -1.87
N ALA A 55 -13.32 1.66 -2.56
CA ALA A 55 -13.16 1.76 -4.01
C ALA A 55 -14.36 1.27 -4.80
N ARG A 56 -15.09 0.26 -4.30
CA ARG A 56 -16.33 -0.24 -4.92
C ARG A 56 -17.44 0.79 -5.00
N SER A 57 -17.39 1.80 -4.14
CA SER A 57 -18.40 2.87 -4.09
C SER A 57 -17.99 4.10 -4.92
N LEU A 58 -16.83 4.04 -5.59
CA LEU A 58 -16.29 5.16 -6.37
C LEU A 58 -16.60 5.02 -7.86
N PRO A 59 -16.75 6.13 -8.60
CA PRO A 59 -16.85 6.10 -10.05
C PRO A 59 -15.49 5.81 -10.69
N GLU A 60 -15.50 5.51 -12.00
CA GLU A 60 -14.30 5.31 -12.80
C GLU A 60 -13.32 6.51 -12.68
N GLY A 61 -12.02 6.21 -12.65
CA GLY A 61 -10.96 7.22 -12.53
C GLY A 61 -10.75 7.78 -11.12
N ARG A 62 -11.52 7.33 -10.13
CA ARG A 62 -11.30 7.66 -8.71
C ARG A 62 -10.61 6.51 -7.98
N TRP A 63 -10.03 6.83 -6.83
CA TRP A 63 -9.31 5.87 -6.00
C TRP A 63 -9.57 6.13 -4.52
N SER A 64 -9.39 5.09 -3.71
CA SER A 64 -9.38 5.14 -2.26
C SER A 64 -7.98 4.83 -1.73
N LEU A 65 -7.69 5.28 -0.52
CA LEU A 65 -6.46 4.98 0.21
C LEU A 65 -6.85 4.50 1.60
N ALA A 66 -6.34 3.34 2.00
CA ALA A 66 -6.33 2.90 3.38
C ALA A 66 -4.90 3.02 3.92
N ASP A 67 -4.73 3.88 4.92
CA ASP A 67 -3.44 4.17 5.56
C ASP A 67 -2.80 2.91 6.17
N PHE A 68 -1.54 3.06 6.58
CA PHE A 68 -0.72 2.00 7.12
C PHE A 68 -1.34 1.35 8.35
N SER A 69 -1.35 0.02 8.32
CA SER A 69 -1.65 -0.84 9.46
C SER A 69 -0.74 -2.06 9.36
N ASN A 70 -0.49 -2.71 10.50
CA ASN A 70 0.17 -4.01 10.50
C ASN A 70 -0.59 -4.96 9.57
N TYR A 71 0.15 -5.62 8.69
CA TYR A 71 -0.42 -6.49 7.68
C TYR A 71 0.23 -7.87 7.75
N VAL A 72 -0.54 -8.86 8.21
CA VAL A 72 -0.06 -10.23 8.47
C VAL A 72 0.59 -10.87 7.24
N PRO A 73 0.06 -10.76 6.01
CA PRO A 73 0.72 -11.31 4.82
C PRO A 73 2.12 -10.73 4.59
N SER A 74 2.37 -9.48 4.98
CA SER A 74 3.70 -8.85 4.98
C SER A 74 4.54 -9.21 6.21
N MET A 75 4.35 -10.39 6.82
CA MET A 75 4.97 -10.78 8.10
C MET A 75 4.74 -9.78 9.24
N GLY A 76 3.62 -9.07 9.21
CA GLY A 76 3.27 -8.05 10.19
C GLY A 76 3.86 -6.66 9.93
N ALA A 77 4.69 -6.50 8.90
CA ALA A 77 5.18 -5.18 8.51
C ALA A 77 4.01 -4.25 8.13
N PRO A 78 4.11 -2.94 8.42
CA PRO A 78 3.08 -1.98 8.01
C PRO A 78 2.92 -1.95 6.49
N ALA A 79 1.67 -2.05 6.04
CA ALA A 79 1.31 -1.89 4.63
C ALA A 79 0.17 -0.89 4.49
N SER A 80 0.18 -0.13 3.40
CA SER A 80 -0.89 0.78 2.99
C SER A 80 -1.43 0.35 1.62
N PHE A 81 -2.69 0.68 1.33
CA PHE A 81 -3.37 0.18 0.14
C PHE A 81 -4.06 1.30 -0.61
N ILE A 82 -3.76 1.41 -1.91
CA ILE A 82 -4.54 2.21 -2.86
C ILE A 82 -5.44 1.25 -3.62
N ALA A 83 -6.72 1.59 -3.77
CA ALA A 83 -7.65 0.79 -4.56
C ALA A 83 -8.41 1.66 -5.56
N THR A 84 -8.65 1.14 -6.76
CA THR A 84 -9.39 1.83 -7.81
C THR A 84 -10.32 0.84 -8.53
N PRO A 85 -11.59 1.21 -8.77
CA PRO A 85 -12.49 0.38 -9.52
C PRO A 85 -12.13 0.38 -11.01
N VAL A 86 -12.28 -0.77 -11.65
CA VAL A 86 -12.12 -0.94 -13.09
C VAL A 86 -13.50 -1.18 -13.69
N TYR A 87 -13.83 -0.37 -14.69
CA TYR A 87 -15.09 -0.43 -15.39
C TYR A 87 -14.88 -0.93 -16.82
N ASP A 88 -15.81 -1.74 -17.31
CA ASP A 88 -16.07 -1.91 -18.74
C ASP A 88 -17.43 -1.26 -19.03
N ARG A 89 -17.39 -0.12 -19.71
CA ARG A 89 -18.53 0.78 -19.89
C ARG A 89 -19.10 1.19 -18.53
N SER A 90 -20.34 0.81 -18.22
CA SER A 90 -21.01 1.11 -16.95
C SER A 90 -20.88 0.00 -15.91
N ALA A 91 -20.31 -1.15 -16.26
CA ALA A 91 -20.21 -2.29 -15.36
C ALA A 91 -18.84 -2.31 -14.67
N MET A 92 -18.81 -2.34 -13.33
CA MET A 92 -17.57 -2.58 -12.59
C MET A 92 -17.19 -4.04 -12.75
N VAL A 93 -16.04 -4.30 -13.36
CA VAL A 93 -15.53 -5.65 -13.65
C VAL A 93 -14.45 -6.11 -12.68
N GLY A 94 -13.92 -5.18 -11.87
CA GLY A 94 -12.83 -5.46 -10.93
C GLY A 94 -12.55 -4.29 -10.01
N VAL A 95 -11.83 -4.56 -8.93
CA VAL A 95 -11.11 -3.52 -8.19
C VAL A 95 -9.64 -3.91 -8.20
N VAL A 96 -8.79 -3.00 -8.68
CA VAL A 96 -7.34 -3.15 -8.62
C VAL A 96 -6.86 -2.54 -7.32
N VAL A 97 -6.04 -3.27 -6.58
CA VAL A 97 -5.49 -2.86 -5.31
C VAL A 97 -3.97 -2.94 -5.36
N PHE A 98 -3.33 -1.83 -5.02
CA PHE A 98 -1.89 -1.67 -4.96
C PHE A 98 -1.45 -1.66 -3.50
N ARG A 99 -0.53 -2.56 -3.14
CA ARG A 99 0.11 -2.56 -1.82
C ARG A 99 1.35 -1.67 -1.84
N LEU A 100 1.36 -0.66 -0.98
CA LEU A 100 2.51 0.19 -0.72
C LEU A 100 3.33 -0.38 0.43
N GLY A 101 4.64 -0.53 0.21
CA GLY A 101 5.59 -0.84 1.27
C GLY A 101 6.06 0.43 1.97
N ILE A 102 6.40 0.32 3.25
CA ILE A 102 6.98 1.42 4.02
C ILE A 102 8.36 1.84 3.46
N ASP A 103 9.10 0.89 2.87
CA ASP A 103 10.46 1.11 2.37
C ASP A 103 10.54 2.19 1.29
N GLU A 104 9.58 2.23 0.36
CA GLU A 104 9.58 3.26 -0.68
C GLU A 104 9.33 4.65 -0.10
N ILE A 105 8.44 4.76 0.88
CA ILE A 105 8.23 6.02 1.60
C ILE A 105 9.52 6.40 2.34
N ASN A 106 10.13 5.47 3.05
CA ASN A 106 11.41 5.68 3.74
C ASN A 106 12.49 6.19 2.77
N ASN A 107 12.66 5.53 1.63
CA ASN A 107 13.65 5.91 0.62
C ASN A 107 13.41 7.34 0.12
N LYS A 108 12.16 7.74 -0.12
CA LYS A 108 11.84 9.11 -0.52
C LYS A 108 12.03 10.12 0.61
N MET A 109 11.51 9.83 1.80
CA MET A 109 11.57 10.74 2.95
C MET A 109 12.99 10.93 3.50
N THR A 110 13.88 9.97 3.27
CA THR A 110 15.29 10.05 3.71
C THR A 110 16.24 10.48 2.62
N GLY A 111 15.77 10.72 1.39
CA GLY A 111 16.66 11.01 0.26
C GLY A 111 17.59 9.84 -0.09
N ASN A 112 17.13 8.60 0.16
CA ASN A 112 17.95 7.39 0.20
C ASN A 112 19.14 7.53 1.17
N GLN A 113 18.87 8.11 2.35
CA GLN A 113 19.86 8.40 3.40
C GLN A 113 20.96 9.39 3.00
N GLN A 114 20.69 10.25 2.02
CA GLN A 114 21.66 11.24 1.49
C GLN A 114 21.36 12.66 1.96
N TRP A 115 20.86 12.82 3.19
CA TRP A 115 20.43 14.10 3.77
C TRP A 115 21.42 15.26 3.54
N LYS A 116 22.73 15.03 3.72
CA LYS A 116 23.76 16.05 3.48
C LYS A 116 23.77 16.53 2.03
N ARG A 117 23.73 15.59 1.07
CA ARG A 117 23.72 15.88 -0.38
C ARG A 117 22.44 16.59 -0.78
N ASP A 118 21.34 16.25 -0.12
CA ASP A 118 20.02 16.82 -0.38
C ASP A 118 19.82 18.19 0.32
N GLY A 119 20.87 18.72 0.97
CA GLY A 119 20.88 20.07 1.55
C GLY A 119 20.36 20.16 2.98
N LEU A 120 20.11 19.03 3.66
CA LEU A 120 19.63 18.98 5.03
C LEU A 120 20.77 19.07 6.07
N GLY A 121 22.02 19.12 5.62
CA GLY A 121 23.20 19.28 6.48
C GLY A 121 23.37 18.14 7.49
N GLU A 122 24.02 18.42 8.61
CA GLU A 122 24.37 17.42 9.61
C GLU A 122 23.19 16.92 10.43
N THR A 123 22.16 17.75 10.64
CA THR A 123 21.08 17.47 11.61
C THR A 123 19.67 17.57 11.03
N GLY A 124 19.50 18.12 9.82
CA GLY A 124 18.19 18.22 9.19
C GLY A 124 17.64 16.85 8.84
N GLU A 125 16.34 16.70 8.99
CA GLU A 125 15.60 15.48 8.67
C GLU A 125 14.21 15.81 8.10
N SER A 126 13.65 14.83 7.41
CA SER A 126 12.27 14.82 6.96
C SER A 126 11.68 13.46 7.27
N TYR A 127 10.46 13.46 7.78
CA TYR A 127 9.72 12.24 8.08
C TYR A 127 8.22 12.49 7.91
N LEU A 128 7.47 11.41 7.73
CA LEU A 128 6.03 11.46 7.54
C LEU A 128 5.32 11.00 8.82
N LEU A 129 4.38 11.82 9.30
CA LEU A 129 3.56 11.53 10.46
C LEU A 129 2.08 11.43 10.05
N GLY A 130 1.42 10.38 10.50
CA GLY A 130 -0.03 10.23 10.31
C GLY A 130 -0.83 11.16 11.26
N PRO A 131 -2.12 11.41 10.96
CA PRO A 131 -3.00 12.17 11.85
C PRO A 131 -3.25 11.48 13.21
N ASP A 132 -2.89 10.20 13.32
CA ASP A 132 -2.89 9.42 14.55
C ASP A 132 -1.61 9.61 15.40
N SER A 133 -0.76 10.57 15.04
CA SER A 133 0.54 10.84 15.66
C SER A 133 1.49 9.64 15.62
N ARG A 134 1.34 8.73 14.66
CA ARG A 134 2.27 7.61 14.43
C ARG A 134 3.10 7.84 13.17
N MET A 135 4.34 7.39 13.20
CA MET A 135 5.27 7.51 12.08
C MET A 135 4.80 6.69 10.87
N ARG A 136 5.04 7.21 9.67
CA ARG A 136 4.88 6.57 8.36
C ARG A 136 6.20 6.56 7.57
N SER A 137 7.27 7.02 8.19
CA SER A 137 8.63 6.81 7.75
C SER A 137 9.56 6.79 8.95
N ASP A 138 10.78 6.30 8.76
CA ASP A 138 11.82 6.33 9.79
C ASP A 138 12.37 7.76 9.96
N ALA A 139 12.70 8.11 11.20
CA ALA A 139 13.44 9.33 11.52
C ALA A 139 14.93 9.13 11.26
N ARG A 140 15.66 10.20 10.93
CA ARG A 140 17.08 10.13 10.57
C ARG A 140 17.92 9.52 11.69
N ARG A 141 17.68 9.95 12.93
CA ARG A 141 18.39 9.44 14.12
C ARG A 141 18.22 7.94 14.31
N LEU A 142 17.04 7.39 14.05
CA LEU A 142 16.80 5.95 14.15
C LEU A 142 17.60 5.14 13.13
N ILE A 143 18.05 5.77 12.05
CA ILE A 143 18.86 5.15 10.99
C ILE A 143 20.35 5.31 11.29
N GLU A 144 20.79 6.53 11.63
CA GLU A 144 22.21 6.84 11.89
C GLU A 144 22.69 6.27 13.23
N ASP A 145 21.84 6.22 14.25
CA ASP A 145 22.19 5.76 15.60
C ASP A 145 21.91 4.26 15.81
N LYS A 146 21.79 3.47 14.72
CA LYS A 146 21.66 2.01 14.83
C LYS A 146 22.91 1.46 15.52
N PHE A 147 22.71 0.95 16.74
CA PHE A 147 23.71 0.23 17.55
C PHE A 147 24.41 -0.89 16.77
#